data_AF-A0A6P6NSN4-F1
#
_entry.id   AF-A0A6P6NSN4-F1
#
_cell.length_a   1.000
_cell.length_b   1.000
_cell.length_c   1.000
_cell.angle_alpha   90.00
_cell.angle_beta   90.00
_cell.angle_gamma   90.00
#
_symmetry.space_group_name_H-M   'P 1'
#
loop_
_entity.id
_entity.type
_entity.pdbx_description
1 polymer ?
#
loop_
_entity_poly.entity_id
_entity_poly.type
_entity_poly.pdbx_seq_one_letter_code
_entity_poly.pdbx_strand_id
1 'polypeptide(L)'
;MELWRQCAGWLIQCRVLPENHRVTWDSAQVCDLAHALRDGVLLCQLLNNLLPQSVNLRQINLRPQMSQFLCLKNIRTFLCACQEKFGMRKNELFEAFELFDVRDFAKVIDTLSILSQTPLALQSGFRPFPDEACVGDDDIYTGLSDQIDDTVEEDDDLYDCVEEDENEGDDIYEDLMRTEEPEIQQKVEVDKRSCCLQEIRQTEEKYTNTLESILQHFLKPLQPFLQPEDIESIFINIQDLAETHRSPASRGAGVYPAFTSRESLSDLHRLQGE
;
A
#
# COMPACT_ATOMS: atom_id res chain seq x y z
N MET A 1 18.25 -13.48 23.17
CA MET A 1 17.01 -13.50 22.36
C MET A 1 17.41 -13.93 20.96
N GLU A 2 16.64 -14.81 20.32
CA GLU A 2 16.95 -15.30 18.96
C GLU A 2 17.00 -14.15 17.96
N LEU A 3 17.86 -14.26 16.95
CA LEU A 3 18.12 -13.16 16.01
C LEU A 3 16.87 -12.78 15.20
N TRP A 4 16.10 -13.77 14.74
CA TRP A 4 14.86 -13.54 13.99
C TRP A 4 13.81 -12.78 14.81
N ARG A 5 13.74 -12.98 16.13
CA ARG A 5 12.84 -12.23 17.02
C ARG A 5 13.26 -10.77 17.15
N GLN A 6 14.56 -10.49 17.16
CA GLN A 6 15.06 -9.12 17.13
C GLN A 6 14.76 -8.45 15.78
N CYS A 7 14.89 -9.19 14.68
CA CYS A 7 14.48 -8.74 13.36
C CYS A 7 12.97 -8.40 13.31
N ALA A 8 12.10 -9.28 13.82
CA ALA A 8 10.66 -9.01 13.91
C ALA A 8 10.37 -7.76 14.75
N GLY A 9 11.02 -7.60 15.90
CA GLY A 9 10.91 -6.41 16.74
C GLY A 9 11.36 -5.13 16.03
N TRP A 10 12.41 -5.19 15.21
CA TRP A 10 12.87 -4.06 14.42
C TRP A 10 11.90 -3.71 13.29
N LEU A 11 11.33 -4.70 12.59
CA LEU A 11 10.31 -4.48 11.55
C LEU A 11 9.05 -3.79 12.12
N ILE A 12 8.67 -4.12 13.35
CA ILE A 12 7.56 -3.45 14.05
C ILE A 12 7.92 -2.00 14.38
N GLN A 13 9.15 -1.74 14.89
CA GLN A 13 9.62 -0.36 15.13
C GLN A 13 9.59 0.47 13.85
N CYS A 14 10.02 -0.13 12.73
CA CYS A 14 9.98 0.47 11.40
C CYS A 14 8.57 0.61 10.82
N ARG A 15 7.51 0.25 11.54
CA ARG A 15 6.10 0.30 11.09
C ARG A 15 5.82 -0.52 9.83
N VAL A 16 6.48 -1.67 9.71
CA VAL A 16 6.29 -2.61 8.59
C VAL A 16 5.38 -3.76 8.99
N LEU A 17 5.47 -4.20 10.24
CA LEU A 17 4.60 -5.22 10.81
C LEU A 17 3.76 -4.60 11.94
N PRO A 18 2.47 -4.97 12.07
CA PRO A 18 1.65 -4.46 13.16
C PRO A 18 2.09 -5.07 14.51
N GLU A 19 1.89 -4.32 15.60
CA GLU A 19 2.35 -4.73 16.94
C GLU A 19 1.70 -6.04 17.43
N ASN A 20 0.50 -6.34 16.95
CA ASN A 20 -0.28 -7.55 17.27
C ASN A 20 -0.11 -8.69 16.26
N HIS A 21 0.81 -8.57 15.29
CA HIS A 21 1.05 -9.61 14.28
C HIS A 21 1.44 -10.95 14.91
N ARG A 22 1.08 -12.09 14.28
CA ARG A 22 1.35 -13.45 14.78
C ARG A 22 2.82 -13.70 15.19
N VAL A 23 3.77 -13.05 14.50
CA VAL A 23 5.22 -13.15 14.76
C VAL A 23 5.64 -12.63 16.14
N THR A 24 4.79 -11.86 16.83
CA THR A 24 5.04 -11.37 18.20
C THR A 24 4.59 -12.34 19.28
N TRP A 25 3.87 -13.40 18.92
CA TRP A 25 3.35 -14.36 19.89
C TRP A 25 4.48 -15.23 20.46
N ASP A 26 4.30 -15.71 21.69
CA ASP A 26 5.27 -16.61 22.34
C ASP A 26 5.43 -17.93 21.56
N SER A 27 4.35 -18.40 20.94
CA SER A 27 4.32 -19.62 20.11
C SER A 27 4.84 -19.42 18.69
N ALA A 28 5.16 -18.18 18.28
CA ALA A 28 5.61 -17.89 16.93
C ALA A 28 6.92 -18.62 16.63
N GLN A 29 7.04 -19.07 15.39
CA GLN A 29 8.23 -19.70 14.84
C GLN A 29 8.84 -18.82 13.76
N VAL A 30 10.09 -19.12 13.40
CA VAL A 30 10.80 -18.39 12.35
C VAL A 30 10.11 -18.51 10.98
N CYS A 31 9.33 -19.58 10.74
CA CYS A 31 8.53 -19.72 9.53
C CYS A 31 7.49 -18.61 9.40
N ASP A 32 6.82 -18.20 10.49
CA ASP A 32 5.84 -17.11 10.45
C ASP A 32 6.45 -15.80 9.92
N LEU A 33 7.70 -15.51 10.31
CA LEU A 33 8.43 -14.36 9.79
C LEU A 33 8.85 -14.55 8.33
N ALA A 34 9.31 -15.75 7.97
CA ALA A 34 9.67 -16.06 6.59
C ALA A 34 8.47 -15.90 5.65
N HIS A 35 7.28 -16.35 6.06
CA HIS A 35 6.02 -16.15 5.34
C HIS A 35 5.69 -14.68 5.13
N ALA A 36 5.71 -13.89 6.20
CA ALA A 36 5.37 -12.47 6.13
C ALA A 36 6.27 -11.68 5.17
N LEU A 37 7.54 -12.08 5.02
CA LEU A 37 8.50 -11.42 4.13
C LEU A 37 8.56 -12.04 2.72
N ARG A 38 7.98 -13.23 2.52
CA ARG A 38 8.22 -14.12 1.36
C ARG A 38 7.93 -13.47 0.01
N ASP A 39 6.97 -12.56 -0.03
CA ASP A 39 6.54 -11.92 -1.27
C ASP A 39 7.26 -10.61 -1.59
N GLY A 40 8.11 -10.13 -0.68
CA GLY A 40 8.90 -8.92 -0.81
C GLY A 40 8.14 -7.60 -0.71
N VAL A 41 6.82 -7.59 -0.43
CA VAL A 41 6.04 -6.34 -0.31
C VAL A 41 6.47 -5.57 0.93
N LEU A 42 6.45 -6.23 2.09
CA LEU A 42 6.88 -5.63 3.36
C LEU A 42 8.34 -5.16 3.33
N LEU A 43 9.20 -5.87 2.58
CA LEU A 43 10.60 -5.46 2.37
C LEU A 43 10.70 -4.15 1.58
N CYS A 44 9.87 -3.96 0.56
CA CYS A 44 9.83 -2.70 -0.18
C CYS A 44 9.30 -1.57 0.70
N GLN A 45 8.25 -1.83 1.49
CA GLN A 45 7.70 -0.85 2.42
C GLN A 45 8.72 -0.43 3.49
N LEU A 46 9.49 -1.38 4.02
CA LEU A 46 10.59 -1.11 4.95
C LEU A 46 11.52 -0.02 4.42
N LEU A 47 11.95 -0.12 3.15
CA LEU A 47 12.85 0.87 2.57
C LEU A 47 12.22 2.26 2.48
N ASN A 48 10.93 2.35 2.16
CA ASN A 48 10.20 3.62 2.13
C ASN A 48 10.02 4.24 3.52
N ASN A 49 9.86 3.43 4.55
CA ASN A 49 9.79 3.89 5.94
C ASN A 49 11.16 4.38 6.45
N LEU A 50 12.27 3.78 5.99
CA LEU A 50 13.63 4.21 6.36
C LEU A 50 14.06 5.46 5.57
N LEU A 51 13.80 5.48 4.27
CA LEU A 51 14.07 6.61 3.38
C LEU A 51 12.87 6.79 2.42
N PRO A 52 12.11 7.89 2.54
CA PRO A 52 10.96 8.15 1.69
C PRO A 52 11.30 8.07 0.19
N GLN A 53 10.41 7.47 -0.60
CA GLN A 53 10.55 7.30 -2.05
C GLN A 53 11.79 6.47 -2.48
N SER A 54 12.28 5.58 -1.61
CA SER A 54 13.34 4.63 -1.95
C SER A 54 12.91 3.64 -3.04
N VAL A 55 11.65 3.19 -2.94
CA VAL A 55 11.00 2.28 -3.88
C VAL A 55 9.70 2.93 -4.35
N ASN A 56 9.49 2.95 -5.67
CA ASN A 56 8.23 3.39 -6.25
C ASN A 56 7.20 2.25 -6.10
N LEU A 57 6.20 2.43 -5.24
CA LEU A 57 5.21 1.38 -4.96
C LEU A 57 4.36 1.03 -6.20
N ARG A 58 4.19 1.97 -7.15
CA ARG A 58 3.58 1.68 -8.48
C ARG A 58 4.36 0.66 -9.32
N GLN A 59 5.62 0.37 -8.98
CA GLN A 59 6.44 -0.61 -9.71
C GLN A 59 6.43 -2.01 -9.09
N ILE A 60 5.94 -2.15 -7.85
CA ILE A 60 5.82 -3.44 -7.16
C ILE A 60 4.36 -3.92 -7.21
N ASN A 61 4.13 -5.19 -6.90
CA ASN A 61 2.77 -5.75 -6.81
C ASN A 61 2.42 -5.92 -5.34
N LEU A 62 1.45 -5.16 -4.84
CA LEU A 62 1.04 -5.18 -3.44
C LEU A 62 0.26 -6.43 -3.06
N ARG A 63 -0.44 -7.05 -4.02
CA ARG A 63 -1.14 -8.33 -3.86
C ARG A 63 -0.63 -9.36 -4.86
N PRO A 64 0.57 -9.91 -4.65
CA PRO A 64 1.17 -10.82 -5.61
C PRO A 64 0.51 -12.21 -5.64
N GLN A 65 -0.39 -12.53 -4.71
CA GLN A 65 -1.09 -13.84 -4.62
C GLN A 65 -0.13 -15.04 -4.67
N MET A 66 1.03 -14.89 -4.03
CA MET A 66 2.16 -15.85 -4.09
C MET A 66 2.61 -16.24 -5.51
N SER A 67 2.31 -15.41 -6.51
CA SER A 67 2.82 -15.57 -7.87
C SER A 67 4.34 -15.42 -7.85
N GLN A 68 5.04 -16.51 -8.15
CA GLN A 68 6.51 -16.55 -8.19
C GLN A 68 7.11 -15.38 -8.96
N PHE A 69 6.55 -15.04 -10.12
CA PHE A 69 7.06 -13.93 -10.93
C PHE A 69 6.91 -12.57 -10.23
N LEU A 70 5.78 -12.32 -9.59
CA LEU A 70 5.50 -11.05 -8.90
C LEU A 70 6.30 -10.94 -7.59
N CYS A 71 6.34 -12.00 -6.79
CA CYS A 71 7.14 -12.06 -5.56
C CYS A 71 8.63 -11.83 -5.87
N LEU A 72 9.19 -12.56 -6.84
CA LEU A 72 10.59 -12.38 -7.24
C LEU A 72 10.86 -10.97 -7.80
N LYS A 73 9.90 -10.34 -8.48
CA LYS A 73 10.04 -8.96 -8.94
C LYS A 73 10.12 -8.00 -7.75
N ASN A 74 9.25 -8.13 -6.76
CA ASN A 74 9.25 -7.31 -5.55
C ASN A 74 10.56 -7.48 -4.77
N ILE A 75 10.97 -8.72 -4.50
CA ILE A 75 12.22 -9.02 -3.78
C ILE A 75 13.44 -8.43 -4.52
N ARG A 76 13.51 -8.57 -5.85
CA ARG A 76 14.59 -7.96 -6.64
C ARG A 76 14.58 -6.43 -6.55
N THR A 77 13.39 -5.82 -6.50
CA THR A 77 13.24 -4.37 -6.35
C THR A 77 13.83 -3.90 -5.03
N PHE A 78 13.51 -4.59 -3.93
CA PHE A 78 14.13 -4.38 -2.62
C PHE A 78 15.66 -4.49 -2.69
N LEU A 79 16.19 -5.60 -3.24
CA LEU A 79 17.64 -5.84 -3.32
C LEU A 79 18.38 -4.79 -4.16
N CYS A 80 17.76 -4.28 -5.23
CA CYS A 80 18.31 -3.18 -6.02
C CYS A 80 18.35 -1.88 -5.22
N ALA A 81 17.25 -1.53 -4.55
CA ALA A 81 17.18 -0.30 -3.74
C ALA A 81 18.16 -0.33 -2.56
N CYS A 82 18.40 -1.48 -1.92
CA CYS A 82 19.44 -1.65 -0.90
C CYS A 82 20.85 -1.29 -1.42
N GLN A 83 21.17 -1.65 -2.67
CA GLN A 83 22.47 -1.30 -3.28
C GLN A 83 22.52 0.18 -3.66
N GLU A 84 21.50 0.65 -4.38
CA GLU A 84 21.52 1.98 -5.01
C GLU A 84 21.29 3.12 -4.03
N LYS A 85 20.45 2.90 -3.00
CA LYS A 85 20.03 3.94 -2.05
C LYS A 85 20.71 3.80 -0.69
N PHE A 86 20.83 2.57 -0.20
CA PHE A 86 21.40 2.28 1.13
C PHE A 86 22.90 1.95 1.09
N GLY A 87 23.50 1.83 -0.09
CA GLY A 87 24.94 1.64 -0.27
C GLY A 87 25.44 0.27 0.18
N MET A 88 24.57 -0.73 0.29
CA MET A 88 24.94 -2.09 0.67
C MET A 88 25.70 -2.79 -0.45
N ARG A 89 26.68 -3.60 -0.09
CA ARG A 89 27.51 -4.36 -1.02
C ARG A 89 26.79 -5.62 -1.48
N LYS A 90 27.05 -6.07 -2.70
CA LYS A 90 26.42 -7.28 -3.27
C LYS A 90 26.61 -8.55 -2.42
N ASN A 91 27.73 -8.68 -1.71
CA ASN A 91 28.02 -9.82 -0.84
C ASN A 91 27.35 -9.74 0.54
N GLU A 92 26.69 -8.62 0.87
CA GLU A 92 25.88 -8.42 2.08
C GLU A 92 24.40 -8.71 1.82
N LEU A 93 24.05 -9.09 0.60
CA LEU A 93 22.67 -9.29 0.15
C LEU A 93 22.40 -10.78 -0.11
N PHE A 94 21.19 -11.19 0.19
CA PHE A 94 20.64 -12.47 -0.25
C PHE A 94 20.23 -12.42 -1.74
N GLU A 95 20.10 -13.59 -2.36
CA GLU A 95 19.55 -13.80 -3.68
C GLU A 95 18.03 -14.02 -3.60
N ALA A 96 17.27 -13.56 -4.58
CA ALA A 96 15.79 -13.57 -4.48
C ALA A 96 15.17 -14.94 -4.15
N PHE A 97 15.76 -16.04 -4.61
CA PHE A 97 15.31 -17.39 -4.30
C PHE A 97 15.65 -17.86 -2.87
N GLU A 98 16.67 -17.29 -2.23
CA GLU A 98 17.01 -17.61 -0.84
C GLU A 98 15.88 -17.21 0.12
N LEU A 99 15.12 -16.18 -0.21
CA LEU A 99 13.88 -15.80 0.49
C LEU A 99 12.65 -16.51 -0.07
N PHE A 100 12.41 -16.44 -1.39
CA PHE A 100 11.15 -16.94 -1.96
C PHE A 100 10.94 -18.46 -1.75
N ASP A 101 12.01 -19.25 -1.94
CA ASP A 101 12.02 -20.70 -1.66
C ASP A 101 12.55 -21.01 -0.25
N VAL A 102 12.88 -19.99 0.55
CA VAL A 102 13.38 -20.10 1.94
C VAL A 102 14.58 -21.05 2.07
N ARG A 103 15.50 -20.98 1.11
CA ARG A 103 16.69 -21.85 1.07
C ARG A 103 17.77 -21.43 2.06
N ASP A 104 17.85 -20.13 2.33
CA ASP A 104 18.82 -19.55 3.25
C ASP A 104 18.22 -18.32 3.94
N PHE A 105 17.34 -18.58 4.90
CA PHE A 105 16.68 -17.50 5.64
C PHE A 105 17.63 -16.82 6.63
N ALA A 106 18.68 -17.50 7.10
CA ALA A 106 19.72 -16.91 7.93
C ALA A 106 20.34 -15.69 7.23
N LYS A 107 20.68 -15.85 5.94
CA LYS A 107 21.24 -14.77 5.13
C LYS A 107 20.27 -13.61 4.87
N VAL A 108 18.97 -13.87 4.82
CA VAL A 108 17.94 -12.81 4.79
C VAL A 108 17.98 -11.98 6.07
N ILE A 109 18.02 -12.65 7.23
CA ILE A 109 18.12 -11.99 8.53
C ILE A 109 19.43 -11.20 8.67
N ASP A 110 20.55 -11.75 8.21
CA ASP A 110 21.84 -11.04 8.18
C ASP A 110 21.80 -9.79 7.31
N THR A 111 21.15 -9.88 6.14
CA THR A 111 20.96 -8.73 5.25
C THR A 111 20.18 -7.62 5.95
N LEU A 112 19.09 -7.97 6.64
CA LEU A 112 18.27 -7.00 7.40
C LEU A 112 19.01 -6.42 8.61
N SER A 113 19.85 -7.23 9.26
CA SER A 113 20.75 -6.78 10.34
C SER A 113 21.69 -5.69 9.84
N ILE A 114 22.36 -5.92 8.71
CA ILE A 114 23.24 -4.93 8.07
C ILE A 114 22.44 -3.68 7.66
N LEU A 115 21.27 -3.85 7.05
CA LEU A 115 20.39 -2.74 6.66
C LEU A 115 20.04 -1.86 7.87
N SER A 116 19.69 -2.47 9.01
CA SER A 116 19.34 -1.75 10.24
C SER A 116 20.47 -0.86 10.76
N GLN A 117 21.72 -1.20 10.46
CA GLN A 117 22.92 -0.48 10.87
C GLN A 117 23.39 0.56 9.84
N THR A 118 22.70 0.67 8.69
CA THR A 118 23.06 1.67 7.68
C THR A 118 22.85 3.09 8.22
N PRO A 119 23.65 4.08 7.77
CA PRO A 119 23.51 5.46 8.23
C PRO A 119 22.10 6.03 8.03
N LEU A 120 21.41 5.63 6.96
CA LEU A 120 20.03 6.05 6.68
C LEU A 120 19.06 5.46 7.70
N ALA A 121 19.14 4.14 7.97
CA ALA A 121 18.29 3.50 8.96
C ALA A 121 18.47 4.08 10.37
N LEU A 122 19.71 4.38 10.76
CA LEU A 122 20.02 5.00 12.05
C LEU A 122 19.47 6.43 12.16
N GLN A 123 19.42 7.18 11.05
CA GLN A 123 18.85 8.53 11.01
C GLN A 123 17.32 8.53 11.20
N SER A 124 16.63 7.46 10.81
CA SER A 124 15.19 7.29 11.03
C SER A 124 14.84 7.11 12.52
N GLY A 125 15.83 6.90 13.39
CA GLY A 125 15.64 6.84 14.85
C GLY A 125 15.22 5.47 15.39
N PHE A 126 15.22 4.44 14.55
CA PHE A 126 14.95 3.06 14.96
C PHE A 126 16.19 2.41 15.56
N ARG A 127 16.01 1.54 16.56
CA ARG A 127 17.13 0.87 17.21
C ARG A 127 17.59 -0.31 16.32
N PRO A 128 18.85 -0.35 15.88
CA PRO A 128 19.35 -1.45 15.04
C PRO A 128 19.41 -2.77 15.81
N PHE A 129 19.52 -3.87 15.08
CA PHE A 129 19.76 -5.20 15.63
C PHE A 129 20.99 -5.85 14.94
N PRO A 130 21.67 -6.84 15.54
CA PRO A 130 21.42 -7.43 16.86
C PRO A 130 21.90 -6.58 18.04
N ASP A 131 21.28 -6.80 19.20
CA ASP A 131 21.80 -6.41 20.50
C ASP A 131 22.95 -7.34 20.95
N GLU A 132 23.85 -6.87 21.82
CA GLU A 132 25.03 -7.63 22.32
C GLU A 132 24.68 -9.01 22.97
N ALA A 133 23.41 -9.26 23.30
CA ALA A 133 22.90 -10.47 23.94
C ALA A 133 22.22 -11.46 22.95
N CYS A 134 22.68 -11.51 21.71
CA CYS A 134 22.16 -12.44 20.70
C CYS A 134 22.84 -13.82 20.78
N VAL A 135 22.05 -14.88 20.63
CA VAL A 135 22.55 -16.24 20.40
C VAL A 135 22.21 -16.57 18.95
N GLY A 136 23.24 -16.76 18.12
CA GLY A 136 23.07 -17.28 16.76
C GLY A 136 22.86 -18.79 16.86
N ASP A 137 21.69 -19.25 16.47
CA ASP A 137 21.38 -20.67 16.33
C ASP A 137 20.86 -20.88 14.91
N ASP A 138 21.75 -21.23 14.00
CA ASP A 138 21.42 -21.40 12.59
C ASP A 138 20.61 -22.68 12.33
N ASP A 139 20.56 -23.61 13.30
CA ASP A 139 19.83 -24.87 13.16
C ASP A 139 18.31 -24.61 13.05
N ILE A 140 17.81 -23.49 13.59
CA ILE A 140 16.39 -23.11 13.54
C ILE A 140 15.90 -22.83 12.11
N TYR A 141 16.80 -22.55 11.17
CA TYR A 141 16.45 -22.30 9.77
C TYR A 141 16.40 -23.60 8.93
N THR A 142 16.82 -24.72 9.50
CA THR A 142 16.84 -26.01 8.80
C THR A 142 15.43 -26.54 8.59
N GLY A 143 15.09 -26.90 7.35
CA GLY A 143 13.79 -27.48 6.99
C GLY A 143 12.66 -26.47 6.79
N LEU A 144 12.95 -25.15 6.77
CA LEU A 144 11.93 -24.13 6.46
C LEU A 144 11.38 -24.25 5.04
N SER A 145 12.22 -24.59 4.07
CA SER A 145 11.82 -24.84 2.68
C SER A 145 10.72 -25.92 2.56
N ASP A 146 10.67 -26.89 3.48
CA ASP A 146 9.66 -27.95 3.45
C ASP A 146 8.33 -27.50 4.09
N GLN A 147 8.36 -26.52 4.99
CA GLN A 147 7.21 -26.06 5.78
C GLN A 147 6.49 -24.85 5.16
N ILE A 148 7.18 -24.10 4.29
CA ILE A 148 6.70 -22.81 3.79
C ILE A 148 5.50 -22.92 2.84
N ASP A 149 5.30 -24.06 2.18
CA ASP A 149 4.17 -24.28 1.27
C ASP A 149 2.92 -24.80 1.98
N ASP A 150 3.03 -25.35 3.20
CA ASP A 150 1.93 -25.95 3.96
C ASP A 150 1.06 -24.94 4.74
N THR A 151 1.40 -23.66 4.65
CA THR A 151 1.01 -22.58 5.57
C THR A 151 0.23 -21.47 4.85
N VAL A 152 -0.45 -21.84 3.76
CA VAL A 152 -1.27 -21.02 2.84
C VAL A 152 -2.54 -20.42 3.48
N GLU A 153 -2.44 -19.86 4.69
CA GLU A 153 -3.45 -18.92 5.15
C GLU A 153 -3.12 -17.54 4.55
N GLU A 154 -3.97 -17.09 3.62
CA GLU A 154 -3.95 -15.73 3.10
C GLU A 154 -4.22 -14.77 4.27
N ASP A 155 -3.16 -14.15 4.80
CA ASP A 155 -3.26 -13.13 5.84
C ASP A 155 -3.63 -11.81 5.14
N ASP A 156 -4.89 -11.72 4.68
CA ASP A 156 -5.41 -10.56 3.91
C ASP A 156 -5.16 -9.23 4.65
N ASP A 157 -5.18 -9.26 5.98
CA ASP A 157 -4.97 -8.10 6.86
C ASP A 157 -3.48 -7.67 6.97
N LEU A 158 -2.53 -8.44 6.43
CA LEU A 158 -1.09 -8.16 6.56
C LEU A 158 -0.67 -6.86 5.85
N TYR A 159 -1.32 -6.55 4.73
CA TYR A 159 -0.96 -5.42 3.87
C TYR A 159 -1.81 -4.17 4.11
N ASP A 160 -2.73 -4.18 5.07
CA ASP A 160 -3.55 -3.00 5.43
C ASP A 160 -2.71 -1.79 5.84
N CYS A 161 -1.47 -2.01 6.30
CA CYS A 161 -0.53 -0.96 6.67
C CYS A 161 0.42 -0.53 5.54
N VAL A 162 0.41 -1.23 4.40
CA VAL A 162 1.17 -0.85 3.22
C VAL A 162 0.27 0.05 2.40
N GLU A 163 0.48 1.35 2.51
CA GLU A 163 -0.35 2.31 1.78
C GLU A 163 -0.27 2.02 0.27
N GLU A 164 -1.41 1.67 -0.32
CA GLU A 164 -1.56 1.77 -1.76
C GLU A 164 -1.35 3.27 -2.07
N ASP A 165 -0.48 3.62 -3.03
CA ASP A 165 -0.28 5.02 -3.48
C ASP A 165 -1.61 5.71 -3.93
N GLU A 166 -2.76 5.03 -3.83
CA GLU A 166 -4.11 5.59 -3.87
C GLU A 166 -4.30 6.74 -2.84
N ASN A 167 -3.50 6.80 -1.76
CA ASN A 167 -3.59 7.89 -0.79
C ASN A 167 -3.24 9.28 -1.37
N GLU A 168 -2.45 9.37 -2.46
CA GLU A 168 -2.20 10.67 -3.12
C GLU A 168 -3.50 11.24 -3.71
N GLY A 169 -4.39 10.38 -4.22
CA GLY A 169 -5.70 10.78 -4.74
C GLY A 169 -6.63 11.28 -3.63
N ASP A 170 -6.65 10.56 -2.50
CA ASP A 170 -7.47 10.89 -1.34
C ASP A 170 -7.00 12.19 -0.67
N ASP A 171 -5.69 12.38 -0.50
CA ASP A 171 -5.13 13.62 0.06
C ASP A 171 -5.51 14.85 -0.80
N ILE A 172 -5.44 14.72 -2.13
CA ILE A 172 -5.84 15.79 -3.05
C ILE A 172 -7.36 16.04 -2.98
N TYR A 173 -8.17 14.98 -2.92
CA TYR A 173 -9.62 15.09 -2.81
C TYR A 173 -10.03 15.78 -1.52
N GLU A 174 -9.47 15.36 -0.38
CA GLU A 174 -9.72 15.93 0.94
C GLU A 174 -9.34 17.41 0.99
N ASP A 175 -8.18 17.80 0.45
CA ASP A 175 -7.77 19.20 0.41
C ASP A 175 -8.70 20.07 -0.45
N LEU A 176 -9.23 19.54 -1.56
CA LEU A 176 -10.23 20.24 -2.39
C LEU A 176 -11.60 20.33 -1.69
N MET A 177 -12.03 19.26 -1.02
CA MET A 177 -13.33 19.18 -0.38
C MET A 177 -13.40 19.86 0.99
N ARG A 178 -12.27 20.06 1.67
CA ARG A 178 -12.18 20.70 3.00
C ARG A 178 -12.93 22.03 3.06
N THR A 179 -13.99 22.09 3.85
CA THR A 179 -14.73 23.32 4.14
C THR A 179 -14.08 24.02 5.34
N GLU A 180 -13.96 25.35 5.30
CA GLU A 180 -13.51 26.10 6.48
C GLU A 180 -14.56 25.92 7.58
N GLU A 181 -14.18 25.31 8.70
CA GLU A 181 -15.06 25.25 9.88
C GLU A 181 -15.34 26.68 10.35
N PRO A 182 -16.61 27.07 10.53
CA PRO A 182 -16.89 28.35 11.17
C PRO A 182 -16.41 28.29 12.62
N GLU A 183 -15.33 29.00 12.92
CA GLU A 183 -14.99 29.36 14.29
C GLU A 183 -16.20 30.05 14.91
N ILE A 184 -16.69 29.49 16.03
CA ILE A 184 -17.81 29.98 16.86
C ILE A 184 -19.20 29.54 16.37
N GLN A 185 -19.73 28.47 16.98
CA GLN A 185 -21.03 28.55 17.66
C GLN A 185 -21.30 27.39 18.62
N GLN A 186 -21.82 27.79 19.77
CA GLN A 186 -22.16 26.97 20.93
C GLN A 186 -23.18 25.88 20.61
N LYS A 187 -23.02 24.73 21.28
CA LYS A 187 -23.99 23.66 21.55
C LYS A 187 -25.45 24.00 21.16
N VAL A 188 -25.76 23.83 19.89
CA VAL A 188 -27.10 23.44 19.44
C VAL A 188 -26.95 21.98 19.08
N GLU A 189 -27.90 21.16 19.51
CA GLU A 189 -27.97 19.76 19.10
C GLU A 189 -28.22 19.74 17.59
N VAL A 190 -27.13 19.78 16.81
CA VAL A 190 -27.22 19.84 15.36
C VAL A 190 -27.73 18.48 14.90
N ASP A 191 -28.86 18.49 14.20
CA ASP A 191 -29.40 17.28 13.60
C ASP A 191 -28.35 16.71 12.65
N LYS A 192 -27.76 15.56 13.03
CA LYS A 192 -26.72 14.88 12.25
C LYS A 192 -27.17 14.66 10.80
N ARG A 193 -28.47 14.41 10.59
CA ARG A 193 -29.03 14.27 9.25
C ARG A 193 -28.90 15.56 8.45
N SER A 194 -29.15 16.71 9.06
CA SER A 194 -28.99 18.01 8.42
C SER A 194 -27.52 18.30 8.09
N CYS A 195 -26.59 17.95 8.98
CA CYS A 195 -25.15 18.08 8.70
C CYS A 195 -24.74 17.25 7.48
N CYS A 196 -25.07 15.96 7.46
CA CYS A 196 -24.67 15.08 6.35
C CYS A 196 -25.30 15.55 5.02
N LEU A 197 -26.55 16.02 5.02
CA LEU A 197 -27.18 16.56 3.81
C LEU A 197 -26.49 17.85 3.32
N GLN A 198 -26.05 18.69 4.25
CA GLN A 198 -25.34 19.92 3.92
C GLN A 198 -23.94 19.60 3.37
N GLU A 199 -23.24 18.65 3.98
CA GLU A 199 -21.93 18.17 3.55
C GLU A 199 -21.98 17.60 2.13
N ILE A 200 -22.89 16.66 1.86
CA ILE A 200 -23.08 16.08 0.51
C ILE A 200 -23.31 17.18 -0.53
N ARG A 201 -24.12 18.20 -0.20
CA ARG A 201 -24.38 19.30 -1.13
C ARG A 201 -23.13 20.15 -1.38
N GLN A 202 -22.36 20.43 -0.33
CA GLN A 202 -21.16 21.28 -0.41
C GLN A 202 -20.03 20.57 -1.16
N THR A 203 -19.81 19.29 -0.89
CA THR A 203 -18.79 18.49 -1.59
C THR A 203 -19.18 18.28 -3.06
N GLU A 204 -20.46 18.03 -3.37
CA GLU A 204 -20.94 17.92 -4.76
C GLU A 204 -20.79 19.24 -5.54
N GLU A 205 -21.06 20.39 -4.90
CA GLU A 205 -20.88 21.70 -5.51
C GLU A 205 -19.40 21.96 -5.83
N LYS A 206 -18.51 21.70 -4.87
CA LYS A 206 -17.06 21.80 -5.06
C LYS A 206 -16.55 20.85 -6.12
N TYR A 207 -16.98 19.59 -6.10
CA TYR A 207 -16.62 18.59 -7.10
C TYR A 207 -17.01 19.04 -8.51
N THR A 208 -18.25 19.50 -8.71
CA THR A 208 -18.68 20.02 -10.01
C THR A 208 -17.83 21.23 -10.44
N ASN A 209 -17.54 22.15 -9.53
CA ASN A 209 -16.70 23.32 -9.82
C ASN A 209 -15.27 22.93 -10.20
N THR A 210 -14.71 21.89 -9.56
CA THR A 210 -13.39 21.33 -9.90
C THR A 210 -13.40 20.74 -11.31
N LEU A 211 -14.43 19.97 -11.68
CA LEU A 211 -14.58 19.46 -13.05
C LEU A 211 -14.64 20.61 -14.07
N GLU A 212 -15.43 21.65 -13.80
CA GLU A 212 -15.49 22.83 -14.66
C GLU A 212 -14.14 23.57 -14.74
N SER A 213 -13.41 23.67 -13.62
CA SER A 213 -12.07 24.26 -13.57
C SER A 213 -11.09 23.51 -14.46
N ILE A 214 -11.08 22.17 -14.42
CA ILE A 214 -10.26 21.33 -15.30
C ILE A 214 -10.55 21.62 -16.77
N LEU A 215 -11.83 21.70 -17.15
CA LEU A 215 -12.23 22.01 -18.52
C LEU A 215 -11.77 23.40 -18.98
N GLN A 216 -11.94 24.42 -18.13
CA GLN A 216 -11.69 25.82 -18.51
C GLN A 216 -10.21 26.19 -18.49
N HIS A 217 -9.46 25.67 -17.51
CA HIS A 217 -8.09 26.10 -17.24
C HIS A 217 -7.03 25.13 -17.74
N PHE A 218 -7.39 23.88 -18.05
CA PHE A 218 -6.45 22.88 -18.57
C PHE A 218 -6.85 22.38 -19.96
N LEU A 219 -8.05 21.80 -20.12
CA LEU A 219 -8.44 21.19 -21.40
C LEU A 219 -8.47 22.24 -22.53
N LYS A 220 -9.26 23.32 -22.38
CA LYS A 220 -9.38 24.34 -23.44
C LYS A 220 -8.05 25.03 -23.76
N PRO A 221 -7.21 25.42 -22.78
CA PRO A 221 -5.93 26.07 -23.08
C PRO A 221 -4.89 25.12 -23.69
N LEU A 222 -4.94 23.82 -23.41
CA LEU A 222 -3.98 22.83 -23.95
C LEU A 222 -4.39 22.28 -25.32
N GLN A 223 -5.68 22.37 -25.67
CA GLN A 223 -6.21 21.89 -26.96
C GLN A 223 -5.46 22.39 -28.22
N PRO A 224 -4.94 23.64 -28.28
CA PRO A 224 -4.14 24.09 -29.42
C PRO A 224 -2.70 23.55 -29.47
N PHE A 225 -2.20 22.96 -28.37
CA PHE A 225 -0.79 22.56 -28.21
C PHE A 225 -0.57 21.05 -28.29
N LEU A 226 -1.61 20.24 -28.08
CA LEU A 226 -1.55 18.79 -28.03
C LEU A 226 -2.28 18.16 -29.22
N GLN A 227 -1.87 16.95 -29.58
CA GLN A 227 -2.60 16.18 -30.60
C GLN A 227 -3.94 15.68 -30.04
N PRO A 228 -4.96 15.44 -30.88
CA PRO A 228 -6.25 14.92 -30.44
C PRO A 228 -6.14 13.62 -29.63
N GLU A 229 -5.23 12.73 -30.01
CA GLU A 229 -4.99 11.45 -29.31
C GLU A 229 -4.42 11.66 -27.90
N ASP A 230 -3.53 12.64 -27.73
CA ASP A 230 -2.99 13.01 -26.42
C ASP A 230 -4.07 13.65 -25.54
N ILE A 231 -4.93 14.49 -26.11
CA ILE A 231 -6.06 15.09 -25.40
C ILE A 231 -7.04 14.01 -24.93
N GLU A 232 -7.38 13.05 -25.80
CA GLU A 232 -8.26 11.93 -25.45
C GLU A 232 -7.63 11.03 -24.36
N SER A 233 -6.31 10.77 -24.44
CA SER A 233 -5.62 9.97 -23.43
C SER A 233 -5.48 10.68 -22.07
N ILE A 234 -5.28 12.00 -22.04
CA ILE A 234 -5.06 12.76 -20.80
C ILE A 234 -6.39 13.10 -20.12
N PHE A 235 -7.40 13.52 -20.89
CA PHE A 235 -8.65 14.04 -20.36
C PHE A 235 -9.82 13.05 -20.43
N ILE A 236 -9.69 11.95 -21.18
CA ILE A 236 -10.65 10.85 -21.27
C ILE A 236 -12.07 11.39 -21.52
N ASN A 237 -13.00 11.19 -20.58
CA ASN A 237 -14.40 11.59 -20.66
C ASN A 237 -14.76 12.68 -19.64
N ILE A 238 -13.80 13.52 -19.25
CA ILE A 238 -14.01 14.58 -18.24
C ILE A 238 -15.12 15.57 -18.63
N GLN A 239 -15.37 15.76 -19.94
CA GLN A 239 -16.48 16.58 -20.44
C GLN A 239 -17.84 15.94 -20.11
N ASP A 240 -18.01 14.66 -20.42
CA ASP A 240 -19.24 13.91 -20.11
C ASP A 240 -19.49 13.83 -18.61
N LEU A 241 -18.41 13.67 -17.83
CA LEU A 241 -18.48 13.66 -16.37
C LEU A 241 -18.96 15.03 -15.84
N ALA A 242 -18.38 16.13 -16.30
CA ALA A 242 -18.81 17.47 -15.91
C ALA A 242 -20.27 17.73 -16.31
N GLU A 243 -20.70 17.30 -17.49
CA GLU A 243 -22.10 17.43 -17.93
C GLU A 243 -23.06 16.63 -17.05
N THR A 244 -22.67 15.41 -16.68
CA THR A 244 -23.46 14.54 -15.79
C THR A 244 -23.66 15.19 -14.42
N HIS A 245 -22.60 15.71 -13.80
CA HIS A 245 -22.66 16.34 -12.47
C HIS A 245 -23.26 17.76 -12.48
N ARG A 246 -23.25 18.43 -13.63
CA ARG A 246 -23.91 19.73 -13.82
C ARG A 246 -25.43 19.61 -13.93
N SER A 247 -25.94 18.44 -14.35
CA SER A 247 -27.37 18.22 -14.56
C SER A 247 -28.16 18.32 -13.25
N PRO A 248 -29.33 19.01 -13.22
CA PRO A 248 -30.18 19.11 -12.03
C PRO A 248 -30.66 17.77 -11.45
N ALA A 249 -30.59 16.68 -12.23
CA ALA A 249 -30.96 15.33 -11.80
C ALA A 249 -30.05 14.78 -10.68
N SER A 250 -28.79 15.22 -10.60
CA SER A 250 -27.86 14.88 -9.50
C SER A 250 -27.99 15.84 -8.31
N ARG A 251 -28.54 17.05 -8.51
CA ARG A 251 -28.48 18.16 -7.56
C ARG A 251 -29.70 18.34 -6.63
N GLY A 252 -30.81 17.59 -6.79
CA GLY A 252 -31.98 17.91 -5.95
C GLY A 252 -33.29 17.15 -6.11
N ALA A 253 -33.32 15.86 -6.42
CA ALA A 253 -34.54 15.07 -6.25
C ALA A 253 -34.20 13.72 -5.61
N GLY A 254 -34.83 13.40 -4.48
CA GLY A 254 -34.60 12.19 -3.69
C GLY A 254 -34.95 10.89 -4.40
N VAL A 255 -34.14 10.50 -5.38
CA VAL A 255 -34.10 9.18 -6.00
C VAL A 255 -32.63 8.93 -6.36
N TYR A 256 -31.89 8.33 -5.44
CA TYR A 256 -30.77 7.49 -5.87
C TYR A 256 -31.42 6.30 -6.59
N PRO A 257 -31.25 6.10 -7.91
CA PRO A 257 -31.31 4.74 -8.38
C PRO A 257 -30.14 4.07 -7.69
N ALA A 258 -30.45 3.09 -6.85
CA ALA A 258 -29.46 2.26 -6.20
C ALA A 258 -28.36 1.92 -7.21
N PHE A 259 -27.12 2.22 -6.87
CA PHE A 259 -26.00 1.40 -7.26
C PHE A 259 -26.29 0.00 -6.70
N THR A 260 -27.15 -0.75 -7.37
CA THR A 260 -27.17 -2.20 -7.27
C THR A 260 -25.97 -2.71 -8.04
N SER A 261 -24.77 -2.45 -7.53
CA SER A 261 -23.63 -3.33 -7.74
C SER A 261 -23.83 -4.54 -6.84
N ARG A 262 -24.90 -5.27 -7.13
CA ARG A 262 -25.10 -6.66 -6.77
C ARG A 262 -25.60 -7.33 -8.04
N GLU A 263 -24.83 -7.19 -9.12
CA GLU A 263 -24.77 -8.25 -10.12
C GLU A 263 -24.18 -9.46 -9.41
N SER A 264 -25.11 -10.19 -8.82
CA SER A 264 -24.97 -11.55 -8.37
C SER A 264 -24.21 -12.36 -9.41
N LEU A 265 -23.20 -13.07 -8.90
CA LEU A 265 -22.50 -14.24 -9.46
C LEU A 265 -23.42 -15.39 -9.94
N SER A 266 -24.67 -15.12 -10.32
CA SER A 266 -25.66 -16.10 -10.77
C SER A 266 -25.88 -16.12 -12.29
N ASP A 267 -25.40 -15.14 -13.04
CA ASP A 267 -25.60 -15.10 -14.50
C ASP A 267 -24.44 -15.68 -15.33
N LEU A 268 -23.33 -16.09 -14.70
CA LEU A 268 -22.24 -16.78 -15.41
C LEU A 268 -22.50 -18.28 -15.66
N HIS A 269 -23.56 -18.86 -15.09
CA HIS A 269 -23.88 -20.29 -15.25
C HIS A 269 -24.89 -20.60 -16.37
N ARG A 270 -25.32 -19.60 -17.16
CA ARG A 270 -26.31 -19.79 -18.24
C ARG A 270 -25.76 -19.75 -19.67
N LEU A 271 -24.44 -19.66 -19.85
CA LEU A 271 -23.80 -19.63 -21.18
C LEU A 271 -22.87 -20.83 -21.47
N GLN A 272 -23.11 -21.98 -20.83
CA GLN A 272 -22.46 -23.27 -21.16
C GLN A 272 -23.48 -24.40 -21.38
N GLY A 273 -24.63 -24.09 -21.97
CA GLY A 273 -25.67 -25.08 -22.21
C GLY A 273 -26.55 -24.79 -23.42
N GLU A 274 -25.93 -24.67 -24.59
CA GLU A 274 -26.50 -25.08 -25.89
C GLU A 274 -25.39 -25.68 -26.76
#